data_AF-A0AAU3JJW8-F1
#
_entry.id   AF-A0AAU3JJW8-F1
#
_cell.length_a   1.000
_cell.length_b   1.000
_cell.length_c   1.000
_cell.angle_alpha   90.00
_cell.angle_beta   90.00
_cell.angle_gamma   90.00
#
_symmetry.space_group_name_H-M   'P 1'
#
loop_
_entity.id
_entity.type
_entity.pdbx_description
1 polymer ?
#
loop_
_entity_poly.entity_id
_entity_poly.type
_entity_poly.pdbx_seq_one_letter_code
_entity_poly.pdbx_strand_id
1 'polypeptide(L)' 'MGAALAVAGASIGAAIAVAYTGAAALAVMSERPELFGRAMVIVGLAEGIAIYGLVVAIILLGKT' A
#
# COMPACT_ATOMS: atom_id res chain seq x y z
N MET A 1 -18.54 -6.15 11.27
CA MET A 1 -17.74 -5.06 11.89
C MET A 1 -16.23 -5.31 11.80
N GLY A 2 -15.71 -6.47 12.24
CA GLY A 2 -14.26 -6.76 12.19
C GLY A 2 -13.63 -6.64 10.79
N ALA A 3 -14.30 -7.16 9.75
CA ALA A 3 -13.82 -7.04 8.37
C ALA A 3 -13.69 -5.57 7.90
N ALA A 4 -14.67 -4.72 8.22
CA ALA A 4 -14.64 -3.30 7.87
C ALA A 4 -13.50 -2.55 8.57
N LEU A 5 -13.26 -2.86 9.86
CA LEU A 5 -12.15 -2.27 10.62
C LEU A 5 -10.79 -2.73 10.08
N ALA A 6 -10.66 -4.01 9.70
CA ALA A 6 -9.43 -4.55 9.12
C ALA A 6 -9.06 -3.84 7.80
N VAL A 7 -10.03 -3.66 6.90
CA VAL A 7 -9.81 -2.92 5.65
C VAL A 7 -9.52 -1.45 5.93
N ALA A 8 -10.35 -0.78 6.73
CA ALA A 8 -10.20 0.66 6.97
C ALA A 8 -8.84 1.00 7.60
N GLY A 9 -8.42 0.26 8.63
CA GLY A 9 -7.13 0.49 9.28
C GLY A 9 -5.95 0.23 8.34
N ALA A 10 -5.99 -0.88 7.60
CA ALA A 10 -4.94 -1.22 6.64
C ALA A 10 -4.86 -0.21 5.48
N SER A 11 -5.99 0.25 4.94
CA SER A 11 -6.02 1.24 3.87
C SER A 11 -5.47 2.59 4.31
N ILE A 12 -5.73 3.02 5.56
CA ILE A 12 -5.13 4.26 6.09
C ILE A 12 -3.61 4.10 6.22
N GLY A 13 -3.14 2.98 6.78
CA GLY A 13 -1.70 2.70 6.89
C GLY A 13 -1.00 2.65 5.52
N ALA A 14 -1.63 1.97 4.54
CA ALA A 14 -1.15 1.91 3.16
C ALA A 14 -1.10 3.30 2.52
N ALA A 15 -2.15 4.11 2.66
CA ALA A 15 -2.19 5.47 2.10
C ALA A 15 -1.04 6.34 2.62
N ILE A 16 -0.73 6.25 3.91
CA ILE A 16 0.41 6.97 4.51
C ILE A 16 1.74 6.47 3.90
N ALA A 17 1.94 5.15 3.86
CA ALA A 17 3.17 4.57 3.31
C ALA A 17 3.35 4.90 1.81
N VAL A 18 2.28 4.84 1.03
CA VAL A 18 2.25 5.19 -0.40
C VAL A 18 2.49 6.69 -0.60
N ALA A 19 1.96 7.56 0.25
CA ALA A 19 2.21 9.00 0.14
C ALA A 19 3.71 9.32 0.28
N TYR A 20 4.40 8.71 1.25
CA TYR A 20 5.83 8.93 1.44
C TYR A 20 6.68 8.29 0.33
N THR A 21 6.43 7.02 0.02
CA THR A 21 7.21 6.31 -1.01
C THR A 21 6.96 6.86 -2.40
N GLY A 22 5.72 7.27 -2.71
CA GLY A 22 5.34 7.92 -3.96
C GLY A 22 6.01 9.28 -4.13
N ALA A 23 6.03 10.11 -3.09
CA ALA A 23 6.75 11.38 -3.12
C ALA A 23 8.26 11.18 -3.39
N ALA A 24 8.88 10.19 -2.75
CA ALA A 24 10.28 9.83 -3.00
C ALA A 24 10.50 9.31 -4.44
N ALA A 25 9.58 8.49 -4.96
CA ALA A 25 9.65 7.99 -6.33
C ALA A 25 9.55 9.10 -7.37
N LEU A 26 8.67 10.09 -7.15
CA LEU A 26 8.56 11.27 -8.01
C LEU A 26 9.83 12.13 -7.97
N ALA A 27 10.42 12.32 -6.78
CA ALA A 27 11.69 13.04 -6.64
C ALA A 27 12.82 12.35 -7.43
N VAL A 28 12.95 11.03 -7.28
CA VAL A 28 13.96 10.23 -8.01
C VAL A 28 13.71 10.29 -9.51
N MET A 29 12.45 10.25 -9.97
CA MET A 29 12.12 10.36 -11.39
C MET A 29 12.53 11.72 -11.99
N SER A 30 12.50 12.79 -11.20
CA SER A 30 12.95 14.12 -11.64
C SER A 30 14.46 14.21 -11.86
N GLU A 31 15.25 13.43 -11.13
CA GLU A 31 16.73 13.48 -11.21
C GLU A 31 17.32 12.32 -12.03
N ARG A 32 16.74 11.12 -11.93
CA ARG A 32 17.23 9.86 -12.50
C ARG A 32 16.06 9.03 -13.04
N PRO A 33 15.49 9.38 -14.20
CA PRO A 33 14.33 8.69 -14.78
C PRO A 33 14.60 7.20 -15.05
N GLU A 34 15.84 6.80 -15.29
CA GLU A 34 16.26 5.41 -15.46
C GLU A 34 16.00 4.53 -14.21
N LEU A 35 15.83 5.14 -13.03
CA LEU A 35 15.52 4.44 -11.79
C LEU A 35 14.01 4.30 -11.52
N PHE A 36 13.15 4.84 -12.39
CA PHE A 36 11.69 4.85 -12.21
C PHE A 36 11.12 3.45 -11.89
N GLY A 37 11.54 2.43 -12.63
CA GLY A 37 11.05 1.07 -12.42
C GLY A 37 11.36 0.53 -11.01
N ARG A 38 12.57 0.79 -10.50
CA ARG A 38 12.94 0.39 -9.12
C ARG A 38 12.18 1.20 -8.08
N ALA A 39 12.00 2.50 -8.31
CA ALA A 39 11.24 3.36 -7.40
C ALA A 39 9.77 2.92 -7.30
N MET A 40 9.14 2.58 -8.44
CA MET A 40 7.77 2.08 -8.48
C MET A 40 7.58 0.73 -7.78
N VAL A 41 8.60 -0.14 -7.78
CA VAL A 41 8.55 -1.39 -7.00
C VAL A 41 8.42 -1.08 -5.50
N ILE A 42 9.13 -0.08 -4.97
CA ILE A 42 9.03 0.29 -3.55
C ILE A 42 7.64 0.84 -3.21
N VAL A 43 7.06 1.66 -4.10
CA VAL A 43 5.67 2.14 -3.95
C VAL A 43 4.69 0.98 -3.97
N GLY A 44 4.86 0.02 -4.88
CA GLY A 44 4.03 -1.19 -4.95
C GLY A 44 4.17 -2.10 -3.72
N LEU A 45 5.34 -2.14 -3.08
CA LEU A 45 5.51 -2.87 -1.81
C LEU A 45 4.76 -2.20 -0.66
N ALA A 46 4.62 -0.86 -0.67
CA ALA A 46 3.83 -0.13 0.33
C ALA A 46 2.33 -0.44 0.26
N GLU A 47 1.78 -0.64 -0.94
CA GLU A 47 0.40 -1.10 -1.18
C GLU A 47 0.10 -2.47 -0.53
N GLY A 48 1.14 -3.29 -0.29
CA GLY A 48 1.00 -4.59 0.36
C GLY A 48 0.26 -4.54 1.70
N ILE A 49 0.34 -3.42 2.42
CA ILE A 49 -0.38 -3.21 3.70
C ILE A 49 -1.90 -3.32 3.48
N ALA A 50 -2.44 -2.67 2.44
CA ALA A 50 -3.86 -2.73 2.12
C ALA A 50 -4.29 -4.12 1.64
N ILE A 51 -3.44 -4.79 0.85
CA ILE A 51 -3.69 -6.15 0.37
C ILE A 51 -3.85 -7.11 1.54
N TYR A 52 -2.96 -7.06 2.54
CA TYR A 52 -3.09 -7.91 3.72
C TYR A 52 -4.35 -7.59 4.54
N GLY A 53 -4.73 -6.31 4.66
CA GLY A 53 -6.00 -5.93 5.28
C GLY A 53 -7.22 -6.52 4.59
N LEU A 54 -7.21 -6.54 3.25
CA LEU A 54 -8.25 -7.18 2.44
C LEU A 54 -8.25 -8.72 2.62
N VAL A 55 -7.08 -9.36 2.63
CA VAL A 55 -6.97 -10.81 2.88
C VAL A 55 -7.58 -11.17 4.23
N VAL A 56 -7.25 -10.43 5.29
CA VAL A 56 -7.83 -10.64 6.62
C VAL A 56 -9.34 -10.42 6.61
N ALA A 57 -9.82 -9.39 5.93
CA ALA A 57 -11.25 -9.12 5.81
C ALA A 57 -12.01 -10.26 5.10
N ILE A 58 -11.46 -10.82 4.02
CA ILE A 58 -12.04 -11.98 3.32
C ILE A 58 -12.10 -13.20 4.24
N ILE A 59 -11.02 -13.48 4.98
CA ILE A 59 -10.99 -14.59 5.97
C ILE A 59 -12.06 -14.39 7.04
N LEU A 60 -12.25 -13.16 7.53
CA LEU A 60 -13.26 -12.84 8.53
C LEU A 60 -14.69 -13.02 7.99
N LEU A 61 -14.94 -12.61 6.75
CA LEU A 61 -16.25 -12.77 6.10
C LEU A 61 -16.57 -14.23 5.78
N GLY A 62 -15.58 -15.05 5.43
CA GLY A 62 -15.77 -16.48 5.17
C GLY A 62 -15.96 -17.34 6.43
N LYS A 63 -15.74 -16.77 7.63
CA LYS A 63 -15.90 -17.44 8.93
C LYS A 63 -17.21 -17.10 9.64
N THR A 64 -17.99 -16.16 9.09
CA THR A 64 -19.31 -15.74 9.57
C THR A 64 -20.38 -16.25 8.62
#